data_AF-A0ABD1DRJ8-F1
#
_entry.id   AF-A0ABD1DRJ8-F1
#
_cell.length_a   1.000
_cell.length_b   1.000
_cell.length_c   1.000
_cell.angle_alpha   90.00
_cell.angle_beta   90.00
_cell.angle_gamma   90.00
#
_symmetry.space_group_name_H-M   'P 1'
#
loop_
_entity.id
_entity.type
_entity.pdbx_description
1 polymer ?
#
loop_
_entity_poly.entity_id
_entity_poly.type
_entity_poly.pdbx_seq_one_letter_code
_entity_poly.pdbx_strand_id
1 'polypeptide(L)'
;MEILSTNHLVECMQETMEPTQRRLMFIYPLVRKESASTVGTLFALPWYLTWFGHSLNSYRSVVRLYDYFLASEFLLPIYVTSAIVLYRQSEIFQEDCDMASLHCLLSQLPEDLPFEYLLKNAEELYRKYPPKMIEKDVENMIAKEKQQRLKEERDRERRKAAYNKGVAKPGHNSLIGRLFPNLPLTRRSVFVTTAFSILVGFCAYYYRAHLIPLSAAVR
;
A
#
# COMPACT_ATOMS: atom_id res chain seq x y z
N MET A 1 -25.23 28.38 10.33
CA MET A 1 -24.77 27.16 9.62
C MET A 1 -23.68 27.47 8.62
N GLU A 2 -23.85 28.44 7.71
CA GLU A 2 -22.87 28.76 6.67
C GLU A 2 -21.44 29.00 7.18
N ILE A 3 -21.27 29.85 8.21
CA ILE A 3 -19.96 30.15 8.82
C ILE A 3 -19.25 28.90 9.35
N LEU A 4 -19.99 27.95 9.92
CA LEU A 4 -19.40 26.74 10.48
C LEU A 4 -18.92 25.81 9.35
N SER A 5 -19.76 25.63 8.33
CA SER A 5 -19.46 24.80 7.15
C SER A 5 -18.30 25.34 6.32
N THR A 6 -18.15 26.66 6.19
CA THR A 6 -17.10 27.27 5.36
C THR A 6 -15.79 27.53 6.12
N ASN A 7 -15.79 27.44 7.45
CA ASN A 7 -14.58 27.62 8.27
C ASN A 7 -14.16 26.32 8.97
N HIS A 8 -14.87 25.91 10.02
CA HIS A 8 -14.41 24.84 10.92
C HIS A 8 -14.54 23.45 10.28
N LEU A 9 -15.60 23.24 9.50
CA LEU A 9 -15.90 21.95 8.87
C LEU A 9 -15.61 21.94 7.37
N VAL A 10 -14.92 22.96 6.85
CA VAL A 10 -14.66 23.11 5.41
C VAL A 10 -13.94 21.91 4.82
N GLU A 11 -13.01 21.33 5.59
CA GLU A 11 -12.22 20.15 5.20
C GLU A 11 -13.05 18.87 5.16
N CYS A 12 -14.12 18.82 5.97
CA CYS A 12 -15.07 17.71 6.06
C CYS A 12 -16.10 17.73 4.93
N MET A 13 -16.25 18.88 4.27
CA MET A 13 -17.24 19.11 3.20
C MET A 13 -16.60 19.19 1.81
N GLN A 14 -15.32 18.84 1.68
CA GLN A 14 -14.64 18.75 0.38
C GLN A 14 -15.14 17.54 -0.43
N GLU A 15 -14.99 17.61 -1.75
CA GLU A 15 -15.34 16.50 -2.66
C GLU A 15 -14.57 15.21 -2.36
N THR A 16 -13.36 15.35 -1.80
CA THR A 16 -12.51 14.22 -1.42
C THR A 16 -12.31 14.19 0.09
N MET A 17 -12.14 12.97 0.64
CA MET A 17 -11.87 12.76 2.08
C MET A 17 -10.41 13.06 2.47
N GLU A 18 -9.54 13.29 1.47
CA GLU A 18 -8.10 13.50 1.66
C GLU A 18 -7.78 14.63 2.67
N PRO A 19 -8.44 15.81 2.63
CA PRO A 19 -8.16 16.89 3.59
C PRO A 19 -8.53 16.50 5.02
N THR A 20 -9.68 15.83 5.19
CA THR A 20 -10.11 15.33 6.50
C THR A 20 -9.17 14.25 7.03
N GLN A 21 -8.76 13.30 6.18
CA GLN A 21 -7.79 12.28 6.56
C GLN A 21 -6.46 12.90 6.97
N ARG A 22 -5.93 13.85 6.18
CA ARG A 22 -4.71 14.59 6.52
C ARG A 22 -4.85 15.29 7.87
N ARG A 23 -6.02 15.87 8.16
CA ARG A 23 -6.28 16.53 9.44
C ARG A 23 -6.27 15.54 10.61
N LEU A 24 -6.88 14.37 10.45
CA LEU A 24 -6.84 13.30 11.46
C LEU A 24 -5.42 12.78 11.70
N MET A 25 -4.54 12.82 10.70
CA MET A 25 -3.13 12.42 10.89
C MET A 25 -2.38 13.26 11.93
N PHE A 26 -2.88 14.45 12.31
CA PHE A 26 -2.29 15.27 13.37
C PHE A 26 -2.31 14.56 14.73
N ILE A 27 -3.25 13.64 14.95
CA ILE A 27 -3.35 12.87 16.20
C ILE A 27 -2.08 12.03 16.40
N TYR A 28 -1.49 11.47 15.33
CA TYR A 28 -0.30 10.63 15.43
C TYR A 28 0.90 11.31 16.11
N PRO A 29 1.44 12.44 15.58
CA PRO A 29 2.57 13.11 16.21
C PRO A 29 2.22 13.70 17.58
N LEU A 30 0.97 14.12 17.81
CA LEU A 30 0.53 14.61 19.12
C LEU A 30 0.61 13.51 20.19
N VAL A 31 0.02 12.35 19.90
CA VAL A 31 0.04 11.21 20.83
C VAL A 31 1.46 10.68 20.99
N ARG A 32 2.21 10.52 19.89
CA ARG A 32 3.58 9.97 19.90
C ARG A 32 4.58 10.82 20.70
N LYS A 33 4.37 12.14 20.80
CA LYS A 33 5.26 13.02 21.57
C LYS A 33 5.04 12.90 23.08
N GLU A 34 3.86 12.48 23.53
CA GLU A 34 3.53 12.31 24.95
C GLU A 34 3.53 10.84 25.40
N SER A 35 3.28 9.90 24.49
CA SER A 35 3.13 8.48 24.79
C SER A 35 3.74 7.61 23.70
N ALA A 36 4.13 6.39 24.08
CA ALA A 36 4.61 5.38 23.13
C ALA A 36 3.46 4.60 22.45
N SER A 37 2.19 4.94 22.75
CA SER A 37 1.03 4.26 22.19
C SER A 37 0.94 4.46 20.68
N THR A 38 0.62 3.37 19.97
CA THR A 38 0.42 3.39 18.53
C THR A 38 -1.04 3.09 18.25
N VAL A 39 -1.80 4.12 17.89
CA VAL A 39 -3.22 3.99 17.55
C VAL A 39 -3.45 4.46 16.12
N GLY A 40 -4.35 3.80 15.39
CA GLY A 40 -4.82 4.30 14.10
C GLY A 40 -5.54 5.64 14.22
N THR A 41 -5.82 6.36 13.14
CA THR A 41 -6.56 7.64 13.22
C THR A 41 -8.01 7.56 12.74
N LEU A 42 -8.41 6.43 12.15
CA LEU A 42 -9.74 6.27 11.56
C LEU A 42 -10.87 6.24 12.59
N PHE A 43 -10.61 5.76 13.82
CA PHE A 43 -11.62 5.78 14.90
C PHE A 43 -12.08 7.22 15.23
N ALA A 44 -11.21 8.21 15.01
CA ALA A 44 -11.47 9.61 15.31
C ALA A 44 -12.27 10.35 14.22
N LEU A 45 -12.44 9.74 13.04
CA LEU A 45 -13.22 10.32 11.95
C LEU A 45 -14.65 10.71 12.37
N PRO A 46 -15.47 9.80 12.94
CA PRO A 46 -16.82 10.16 13.39
C PRO A 46 -16.80 11.27 14.44
N TRP A 47 -15.80 11.29 15.33
CA TRP A 47 -15.66 12.31 16.36
C TRP A 47 -15.40 13.69 15.78
N TYR A 48 -14.48 13.76 14.80
CA TYR A 48 -14.12 15.01 14.16
C TYR A 48 -15.27 15.58 13.31
N LEU A 49 -15.95 14.71 12.54
CA LEU A 49 -17.05 15.12 11.66
C LEU A 49 -18.26 15.67 12.43
N THR A 50 -18.54 15.10 13.60
CA THR A 50 -19.79 15.36 14.34
C THR A 50 -19.55 16.04 15.69
N TRP A 51 -18.31 16.46 15.96
CA TRP A 51 -17.88 17.00 17.25
C TRP A 51 -18.39 16.15 18.43
N PHE A 52 -18.18 14.83 18.34
CA PHE A 52 -18.61 13.84 19.33
C PHE A 52 -20.13 13.68 19.52
N GLY A 53 -20.96 14.33 18.70
CA GLY A 53 -22.42 14.36 18.88
C GLY A 53 -23.10 12.99 18.86
N HIS A 54 -22.50 12.00 18.18
CA HIS A 54 -23.00 10.61 18.18
C HIS A 54 -22.22 9.67 19.10
N SER A 55 -21.12 10.13 19.69
CA SER A 55 -20.22 9.28 20.49
C SER A 55 -20.40 9.49 21.99
N LEU A 56 -21.08 10.56 22.40
CA LEU A 56 -21.39 10.84 23.79
C LEU A 56 -22.89 10.68 24.06
N ASN A 57 -23.22 9.95 25.12
CA ASN A 57 -24.61 9.78 25.57
C ASN A 57 -25.14 11.01 26.30
N SER A 58 -24.25 11.80 26.91
CA SER A 58 -24.62 13.01 27.66
C SER A 58 -24.76 14.22 26.74
N TYR A 59 -25.99 14.66 26.50
CA TYR A 59 -26.28 15.89 25.75
C TYR A 59 -25.57 17.11 26.34
N ARG A 60 -25.48 17.20 27.68
CA ARG A 60 -24.78 18.28 28.37
C ARG A 60 -23.30 18.34 27.99
N SER A 61 -22.64 17.17 27.91
CA SER A 61 -21.23 17.09 27.52
C SER A 61 -21.04 17.49 26.06
N VAL A 62 -21.94 17.06 25.16
CA VAL A 62 -21.93 17.46 23.75
C VAL A 62 -22.03 18.98 23.62
N VAL A 63 -23.06 19.61 24.21
CA VAL A 63 -23.23 21.07 24.12
C VAL A 63 -22.02 21.80 24.69
N ARG A 64 -21.45 21.33 25.81
CA ARG A 64 -20.25 21.91 26.41
C ARG A 64 -19.04 21.88 25.48
N LEU A 65 -18.86 20.79 24.71
CA LEU A 65 -17.82 20.69 23.69
C LEU A 65 -18.08 21.63 22.52
N TYR A 66 -19.32 21.75 22.06
CA TYR A 66 -19.70 22.71 21.02
C TYR A 66 -19.40 24.14 21.45
N ASP A 67 -19.78 24.54 22.67
CA ASP A 67 -19.48 25.87 23.22
C ASP A 67 -17.97 26.14 23.20
N TYR A 68 -17.17 25.13 23.58
CA TYR A 68 -15.72 25.23 23.57
C TYR A 68 -15.16 25.36 22.15
N PHE A 69 -15.58 24.51 21.20
CA PHE A 69 -15.07 24.51 19.84
C PHE A 69 -15.44 25.78 19.07
N LEU A 70 -16.63 26.34 19.31
CA LEU A 70 -17.05 27.59 18.69
C LEU A 70 -16.30 28.81 19.23
N ALA A 71 -15.82 28.75 20.48
CA ALA A 71 -15.07 29.83 21.12
C ALA A 71 -13.55 29.69 21.00
N SER A 72 -13.06 28.62 20.37
CA SER A 72 -11.63 28.26 20.31
C SER A 72 -11.10 28.23 18.88
N GLU A 73 -9.79 27.98 18.75
CA GLU A 73 -9.13 27.76 17.47
C GLU A 73 -9.68 26.51 16.76
N PHE A 74 -9.80 26.58 15.43
CA PHE A 74 -10.48 25.57 14.61
C PHE A 74 -9.92 24.14 14.73
N LEU A 75 -8.67 24.00 15.17
CA LEU A 75 -7.99 22.70 15.32
C LEU A 75 -8.18 22.05 16.68
N LEU A 76 -8.72 22.76 17.69
CA LEU A 76 -8.88 22.21 19.04
C LEU A 76 -9.66 20.89 19.10
N PRO A 77 -10.66 20.60 18.26
CA PRO A 77 -11.28 19.26 18.23
C PRO A 77 -10.27 18.11 18.06
N ILE A 78 -9.20 18.30 17.28
CA ILE A 78 -8.14 17.32 17.08
C ILE A 78 -7.25 17.17 18.33
N TYR A 79 -6.99 18.29 19.03
CA TYR A 79 -6.22 18.26 20.28
C TYR A 79 -7.03 17.66 21.42
N VAL A 80 -8.33 17.91 21.49
CA VAL A 80 -9.25 17.26 22.44
C VAL A 80 -9.30 15.77 22.18
N THR A 81 -9.39 15.36 20.91
CA THR A 81 -9.29 13.94 20.53
C THR A 81 -7.99 13.32 21.03
N SER A 82 -6.87 14.01 20.82
CA SER A 82 -5.54 13.54 21.27
C SER A 82 -5.46 13.46 22.80
N ALA A 83 -6.05 14.43 23.52
CA ALA A 83 -6.12 14.44 24.96
C ALA A 83 -6.94 13.26 25.51
N ILE A 84 -8.06 12.90 24.85
CA ILE A 84 -8.86 11.72 25.20
C ILE A 84 -8.04 10.44 25.03
N VAL A 85 -7.33 10.30 23.90
CA VAL A 85 -6.46 9.14 23.64
C VAL A 85 -5.36 9.02 24.70
N LEU A 86 -4.72 10.15 25.06
CA LEU A 86 -3.67 10.18 26.07
C LEU A 86 -4.21 9.90 27.48
N TYR A 87 -5.42 10.35 27.79
CA TYR A 87 -6.09 10.02 29.05
C TYR A 87 -6.34 8.52 29.18
N ARG A 88 -6.78 7.88 28.09
CA ARG A 88 -7.08 6.45 28.03
C ARG A 88 -5.87 5.57 27.68
N GLN A 89 -4.65 6.12 27.71
CA GLN A 89 -3.46 5.38 27.29
C GLN A 89 -3.24 4.10 28.09
N SER A 90 -3.59 4.06 29.37
CA SER A 90 -3.47 2.88 30.21
C SER A 90 -4.36 1.73 29.73
N GLU A 91 -5.59 2.02 29.28
CA GLU A 91 -6.50 1.04 28.69
C GLU A 91 -5.94 0.56 27.34
N ILE A 92 -5.44 1.49 26.52
CA ILE A 92 -4.85 1.20 25.22
C ILE A 92 -3.63 0.26 25.34
N PHE A 93 -2.81 0.41 26.38
CA PHE A 93 -1.66 -0.46 26.63
C PHE A 93 -2.02 -1.83 27.19
N GLN A 94 -3.24 -2.00 27.73
CA GLN A 94 -3.74 -3.29 28.23
C GLN A 94 -4.43 -4.10 27.12
N GLU A 95 -4.94 -3.43 26.09
CA GLU A 95 -5.59 -4.06 24.96
C GLU A 95 -4.59 -4.78 24.04
N ASP A 96 -5.08 -5.76 23.30
CA ASP A 96 -4.27 -6.43 22.29
C ASP A 96 -3.79 -5.42 21.23
N CYS A 97 -2.52 -5.54 20.83
CA CYS A 97 -1.86 -4.65 19.87
C CYS A 97 -2.34 -4.87 18.41
N ASP A 98 -3.62 -5.19 18.22
CA ASP A 98 -4.25 -5.28 16.91
C ASP A 98 -5.09 -4.02 16.62
N MET A 99 -5.35 -3.75 15.34
CA MET A 99 -6.09 -2.53 14.97
C MET A 99 -7.59 -2.64 15.25
N ALA A 100 -8.14 -3.86 15.34
CA ALA A 100 -9.57 -4.08 15.49
C ALA A 100 -10.01 -3.84 16.94
N SER A 101 -9.28 -4.39 17.91
CA SER A 101 -9.54 -4.21 19.34
C SER A 101 -9.32 -2.76 19.75
N LEU A 102 -8.24 -2.12 19.28
CA LEU A 102 -8.03 -0.69 19.50
C LEU A 102 -9.15 0.17 18.90
N HIS A 103 -9.63 -0.16 17.70
CA HIS A 103 -10.77 0.54 17.12
C HIS A 103 -12.02 0.33 17.96
N CYS A 104 -12.30 -0.89 18.45
CA CYS A 104 -13.45 -1.19 19.29
C CYS A 104 -13.41 -0.38 20.60
N LEU A 105 -12.29 -0.46 21.33
CA LEU A 105 -12.05 0.25 22.58
C LEU A 105 -12.25 1.77 22.42
N LEU A 106 -11.67 2.33 21.35
CA LEU A 106 -11.73 3.77 21.12
C LEU A 106 -13.05 4.21 20.51
N SER A 107 -13.85 3.35 19.89
CA SER A 107 -15.17 3.76 19.37
C SER A 107 -16.21 3.97 20.47
N GLN A 108 -15.97 3.42 21.66
CA GLN A 108 -16.84 3.54 22.81
C GLN A 108 -16.18 4.45 23.85
N LEU A 109 -16.75 5.64 24.05
CA LEU A 109 -16.27 6.58 25.05
C LEU A 109 -16.94 6.29 26.41
N PRO A 110 -16.17 6.21 27.51
CA PRO A 110 -16.74 6.13 28.85
C PRO A 110 -17.65 7.34 29.15
N GLU A 111 -18.74 7.11 29.89
CA GLU A 111 -19.70 8.17 30.22
C GLU A 111 -19.14 9.19 31.22
N ASP A 112 -18.18 8.78 32.04
CA ASP A 112 -17.58 9.53 33.13
C ASP A 112 -16.29 10.28 32.74
N LEU A 113 -16.06 10.49 31.43
CA LEU A 113 -14.91 11.23 30.95
C LEU A 113 -14.84 12.65 31.55
N PRO A 114 -13.70 13.05 32.14
CA PRO A 114 -13.56 14.34 32.80
C PRO A 114 -13.31 15.46 31.77
N PHE A 115 -14.36 15.89 31.06
CA PHE A 115 -14.23 16.83 29.94
C PHE A 115 -13.51 18.13 30.29
N GLU A 116 -13.76 18.76 31.43
CA GLU A 116 -13.07 20.00 31.80
C GLU A 116 -11.55 19.80 31.96
N TYR A 117 -11.12 18.65 32.47
CA TYR A 117 -9.71 18.28 32.52
C TYR A 117 -9.15 18.02 31.11
N LEU A 118 -9.90 17.31 30.27
CA LEU A 118 -9.50 17.01 28.90
C LEU A 118 -9.37 18.28 28.04
N LEU A 119 -10.29 19.24 28.19
CA LEU A 119 -10.25 20.52 27.49
C LEU A 119 -9.03 21.34 27.89
N LYS A 120 -8.70 21.38 29.20
CA LYS A 120 -7.48 22.04 29.68
C LYS A 120 -6.23 21.39 29.11
N ASN A 121 -6.15 20.07 29.13
CA ASN A 121 -5.01 19.33 28.56
C ASN A 121 -4.90 19.53 27.04
N ALA A 122 -6.02 19.62 26.32
CA ALA A 122 -6.02 19.92 24.89
C ALA A 122 -5.42 21.29 24.60
N GLU A 123 -5.74 22.29 25.41
CA GLU A 123 -5.17 23.64 25.30
C GLU A 123 -3.67 23.65 25.65
N GLU A 124 -3.25 22.87 26.66
CA GLU A 124 -1.83 22.67 26.99
C GLU A 124 -1.08 21.99 25.84
N LEU A 125 -1.65 20.96 25.23
CA LEU A 125 -1.10 20.30 24.04
C LEU A 125 -1.00 21.26 22.86
N TYR A 126 -2.00 22.10 22.64
CA TYR A 126 -1.98 23.10 21.57
C TYR A 126 -0.85 24.12 21.76
N ARG A 127 -0.66 24.59 23.00
CA ARG A 127 0.45 25.51 23.34
C ARG A 127 1.82 24.85 23.21
N LYS A 128 1.94 23.60 23.69
CA LYS A 128 3.19 22.83 23.66
C LYS A 128 3.57 22.42 22.24
N TYR A 129 2.58 22.09 21.42
CA TYR A 129 2.76 21.63 20.06
C TYR A 129 1.91 22.43 19.07
N PRO A 130 2.36 23.64 18.66
CA PRO A 130 1.58 24.48 17.75
C PRO A 130 1.28 23.79 16.42
N PRO A 131 0.12 24.07 15.78
CA PRO A 131 -0.32 23.41 14.55
C PRO A 131 0.71 23.37 13.43
N LYS A 132 1.44 24.46 13.21
CA LYS A 132 2.45 24.58 12.16
C LYS A 132 3.58 23.54 12.31
N MET A 133 3.94 23.20 13.55
CA MET A 133 4.95 22.18 13.81
C MET A 133 4.38 20.79 13.55
N ILE A 134 3.17 20.53 14.01
CA ILE A 134 2.49 19.25 13.79
C ILE A 134 2.25 19.00 12.31
N GLU A 135 1.86 20.03 11.55
CA GLU A 135 1.68 19.96 10.11
C GLU A 135 2.96 19.50 9.40
N LYS A 136 4.12 20.08 9.76
CA LYS A 136 5.41 19.66 9.24
C LYS A 136 5.73 18.20 9.58
N ASP A 137 5.39 17.75 10.79
CA ASP A 137 5.58 16.35 11.19
C ASP A 137 4.70 15.40 10.34
N VAL A 138 3.45 15.78 10.09
CA VAL A 138 2.51 15.03 9.23
C VAL A 138 2.99 15.00 7.78
N GLU A 139 3.43 16.13 7.22
CA GLU A 139 4.00 16.18 5.86
C GLU A 139 5.20 15.24 5.70
N ASN A 140 6.10 15.23 6.70
CA ASN A 140 7.24 14.32 6.72
C ASN A 140 6.80 12.85 6.78
N MET A 141 5.75 12.54 7.55
CA MET A 141 5.19 11.19 7.61
C MET A 141 4.63 10.76 6.26
N ILE A 142 3.79 11.59 5.64
CA ILE A 142 3.20 11.32 4.32
C ILE A 142 4.30 11.14 3.26
N ALA A 143 5.32 12.00 3.27
CA ALA A 143 6.44 11.91 2.33
C ALA A 143 7.23 10.60 2.49
N LYS A 144 7.52 10.18 3.73
CA LYS A 144 8.19 8.90 4.02
C LYS A 144 7.36 7.72 3.57
N GLU A 145 6.07 7.72 3.85
CA GLU A 145 5.15 6.67 3.45
C GLU A 145 5.07 6.54 1.91
N LYS A 146 4.97 7.67 1.21
CA LYS A 146 5.00 7.71 -0.27
C LYS A 146 6.30 7.13 -0.83
N GLN A 147 7.44 7.50 -0.25
CA GLN A 147 8.74 6.95 -0.66
C GLN A 147 8.83 5.45 -0.43
N GLN A 148 8.29 4.96 0.69
CA GLN A 148 8.25 3.54 1.01
C GLN A 148 7.38 2.77 0.01
N ARG A 149 6.16 3.25 -0.28
CA ARG A 149 5.26 2.64 -1.28
C ARG A 149 5.94 2.53 -2.66
N LEU A 150 6.59 3.62 -3.12
CA LEU A 150 7.34 3.62 -4.38
C LEU A 150 8.54 2.66 -4.39
N LYS A 151 9.19 2.44 -3.23
CA LYS A 151 10.28 1.47 -3.11
C LYS A 151 9.74 0.04 -3.20
N GLU A 152 8.65 -0.24 -2.49
CA GLU A 152 7.97 -1.55 -2.51
C GLU A 152 7.46 -1.90 -3.92
N GLU A 153 6.88 -0.94 -4.64
CA GLU A 153 6.45 -1.13 -6.03
C GLU A 153 7.62 -1.48 -6.95
N ARG A 154 8.72 -0.70 -6.86
CA ARG A 154 9.95 -0.98 -7.62
C ARG A 154 10.52 -2.36 -7.30
N ASP A 155 10.51 -2.76 -6.03
CA ASP A 155 10.99 -4.08 -5.61
C ASP A 155 10.07 -5.21 -6.09
N ARG A 156 8.74 -5.00 -6.11
CA ARG A 156 7.77 -5.94 -6.70
C ARG A 156 7.98 -6.09 -8.20
N GLU A 157 8.20 -5.00 -8.93
CA GLU A 157 8.50 -5.03 -10.37
C GLU A 157 9.80 -5.77 -10.66
N ARG A 158 10.87 -5.51 -9.89
CA ARG A 158 12.14 -6.24 -9.99
C ARG A 158 11.95 -7.74 -9.77
N ARG A 159 11.18 -8.13 -8.74
CA ARG A 159 10.85 -9.55 -8.47
C ARG A 159 10.09 -10.19 -9.63
N LYS A 160 9.10 -9.50 -10.20
CA LYS A 160 8.34 -9.98 -11.37
C LYS A 160 9.24 -10.13 -12.61
N ALA A 161 10.12 -9.18 -12.87
CA ALA A 161 11.05 -9.23 -14.00
C ALA A 161 12.06 -10.38 -13.86
N ALA A 162 12.59 -10.61 -12.65
CA ALA A 162 13.49 -11.73 -12.37
C ALA A 162 12.78 -13.09 -12.54
N TYR A 163 11.55 -13.21 -12.04
CA TYR A 163 10.71 -14.39 -12.26
C TYR A 163 10.46 -14.64 -13.75
N ASN A 164 10.03 -13.63 -14.51
CA ASN A 164 9.79 -13.75 -15.95
C ASN A 164 11.06 -14.09 -16.74
N LYS A 165 12.22 -13.57 -16.34
CA LYS A 165 13.52 -13.90 -16.95
C LYS A 165 13.97 -15.33 -16.63
N GLY A 166 13.66 -15.85 -15.43
CA GLY A 166 13.89 -17.25 -15.06
C GLY A 166 12.93 -18.24 -15.74
N VAL A 167 11.73 -17.78 -16.12
CA VAL A 167 10.72 -18.54 -16.89
C VAL A 167 10.94 -18.42 -18.40
N ALA A 168 11.93 -17.64 -18.87
CA ALA A 168 12.35 -17.67 -20.27
C ALA A 168 12.71 -19.11 -20.63
N LYS A 169 11.82 -19.73 -21.41
CA LYS A 169 11.83 -21.16 -21.79
C LYS A 169 13.25 -21.61 -22.13
N PRO A 170 13.68 -22.83 -21.72
CA PRO A 170 14.91 -23.40 -22.27
C PRO A 170 14.77 -23.32 -23.79
N GLY A 171 15.65 -22.52 -24.41
CA GLY A 171 15.65 -22.30 -25.83
C GLY A 171 15.69 -23.64 -26.52
N HIS A 172 14.72 -23.88 -27.39
CA HIS A 172 14.73 -24.88 -28.45
C HIS A 172 15.64 -26.09 -28.15
N ASN A 173 15.18 -27.02 -27.31
CA ASN A 173 15.77 -28.36 -27.29
C ASN A 173 15.55 -28.93 -28.69
N SER A 174 16.56 -28.77 -29.53
CA SER A 174 16.62 -29.37 -30.85
C SER A 174 16.39 -30.86 -30.64
N LEU A 175 15.34 -31.39 -31.27
CA LEU A 175 14.98 -32.81 -31.26
C LEU A 175 16.19 -33.72 -31.59
N ILE A 176 17.19 -33.15 -32.28
CA ILE A 176 18.46 -33.76 -32.66
C ILE A 176 19.31 -34.18 -31.43
N GLY A 177 19.29 -33.41 -30.34
CA GLY A 177 20.10 -33.71 -29.15
C GLY A 177 19.62 -34.93 -28.35
N ARG A 178 18.34 -35.33 -28.49
CA ARG A 178 17.81 -36.56 -27.89
C ARG A 178 18.09 -37.81 -28.72
N LEU A 179 18.24 -37.66 -30.04
CA LEU A 179 18.41 -38.80 -30.93
C LEU A 179 19.87 -39.27 -31.03
N PHE A 180 20.84 -38.38 -30.80
CA PHE A 180 22.28 -38.70 -30.92
C PHE A 180 23.09 -38.11 -29.76
N PRO A 181 23.08 -38.72 -28.57
CA PRO A 181 23.71 -38.18 -27.37
C PRO A 181 25.25 -38.18 -27.39
N ASN A 182 25.90 -38.99 -28.25
CA ASN A 182 27.35 -39.23 -28.19
C ASN A 182 28.14 -38.75 -29.42
N LEU A 183 27.55 -37.97 -30.34
CA LEU A 183 28.32 -37.41 -31.46
C LEU A 183 28.73 -35.97 -31.12
N PRO A 184 30.05 -35.63 -31.10
CA PRO A 184 30.48 -34.25 -30.98
C PRO A 184 30.13 -33.50 -32.27
N LEU A 185 28.90 -32.99 -32.34
CA LEU A 185 28.36 -32.21 -33.46
C LEU A 185 28.99 -30.81 -33.45
N THR A 186 30.23 -30.73 -33.91
CA THR A 186 30.86 -29.45 -34.24
C THR A 186 30.17 -28.86 -35.46
N ARG A 187 30.00 -27.53 -35.50
CA ARG A 187 29.27 -26.84 -36.58
C ARG A 187 29.73 -27.23 -38.00
N ARG A 188 30.99 -27.63 -38.15
CA ARG A 188 31.57 -28.14 -39.40
C ARG A 188 31.08 -29.54 -39.79
N SER A 189 30.82 -30.45 -38.84
CA SER A 189 30.37 -31.81 -39.18
C SER A 189 28.91 -31.84 -39.66
N VAL A 190 28.05 -30.94 -39.17
CA VAL A 190 26.65 -30.81 -39.63
C VAL A 190 26.56 -30.36 -41.09
N PHE A 191 27.42 -29.42 -41.51
CA PHE A 191 27.46 -29.01 -42.93
C PHE A 191 27.97 -30.13 -43.85
N VAL A 192 28.90 -30.96 -43.37
CA VAL A 192 29.46 -32.07 -44.16
C VAL A 192 28.44 -33.20 -44.30
N THR A 193 27.70 -33.54 -43.24
CA THR A 193 26.70 -34.63 -43.30
C THR A 193 25.49 -34.26 -44.16
N THR A 194 25.01 -33.00 -44.10
CA THR A 194 23.91 -32.55 -44.98
C THR A 194 24.34 -32.49 -46.44
N ALA A 195 25.55 -32.01 -46.74
CA ALA A 195 26.09 -32.02 -48.11
C ALA A 195 26.23 -33.44 -48.67
N PHE A 196 26.71 -34.40 -47.87
CA PHE A 196 26.85 -35.80 -48.28
C PHE A 196 25.49 -36.46 -48.54
N SER A 197 24.49 -36.17 -47.70
CA SER A 197 23.11 -36.68 -47.87
C SER A 197 22.47 -36.18 -49.16
N ILE A 198 22.65 -34.89 -49.48
CA ILE A 198 22.15 -34.29 -50.73
C ILE A 198 22.87 -34.89 -51.93
N LEU A 199 24.18 -35.09 -51.85
CA LEU A 199 24.99 -35.65 -52.94
C LEU A 199 24.64 -37.11 -53.22
N VAL A 200 24.44 -37.92 -52.18
CA VAL A 200 23.96 -39.31 -52.30
C VAL A 200 22.54 -39.34 -52.88
N GLY A 201 21.66 -38.42 -52.48
CA GLY A 201 20.31 -38.28 -53.04
C GLY A 201 20.32 -37.92 -54.53
N PHE A 202 21.16 -36.96 -54.93
CA PHE A 202 21.37 -36.59 -56.33
C PHE A 202 21.97 -37.74 -57.15
N CYS A 203 22.95 -38.46 -56.59
CA CYS A 203 23.58 -39.59 -57.25
C CYS A 203 22.57 -40.73 -57.44
N ALA A 204 21.80 -41.08 -56.41
CA ALA A 204 20.74 -42.09 -56.48
C ALA A 204 19.65 -41.70 -57.50
N TYR A 205 19.24 -40.43 -57.55
CA TYR A 205 18.30 -39.92 -58.56
C TYR A 205 18.86 -40.08 -59.97
N TYR A 206 20.13 -39.69 -60.20
CA TYR A 206 20.78 -39.81 -61.50
C TYR A 206 20.92 -41.27 -61.95
N TYR A 207 21.32 -42.16 -61.03
CA TYR A 207 21.37 -43.60 -61.30
C TYR A 207 19.99 -44.17 -61.61
N ARG A 208 18.94 -43.75 -60.89
CA ARG A 208 17.56 -44.19 -61.19
C ARG A 208 17.06 -43.66 -62.53
N ALA A 209 17.38 -42.42 -62.88
CA ALA A 209 16.94 -41.77 -64.12
C ALA A 209 17.60 -42.37 -65.37
N HIS A 210 18.85 -42.82 -65.29
CA HIS A 210 19.57 -43.37 -66.45
C HIS A 210 19.48 -44.90 -66.63
N LEU A 211 19.10 -45.68 -65.61
CA LEU A 211 18.98 -47.15 -65.72
C LEU A 211 17.56 -47.66 -66.02
N ILE A 212 16.52 -46.86 -65.79
CA ILE A 212 15.13 -47.27 -66.05
C ILE A 212 14.70 -47.25 -67.55
N PRO A 213 15.29 -46.46 -68.49
CA PRO A 213 14.83 -46.51 -69.88
C PRO A 213 15.33 -47.76 -70.65
N LEU A 214 16.20 -48.60 -70.07
CA LEU A 214 16.74 -49.80 -70.73
C LEU A 214 16.10 -51.13 -70.30
N SER A 215 15.29 -51.16 -69.23
CA SER A 215 14.63 -52.40 -68.80
C SER A 215 13.19 -52.59 -69.33
N ALA A 216 12.70 -51.67 -70.16
CA ALA A 216 11.35 -51.73 -70.74
C ALA A 216 11.33 -52.16 -72.23
N ALA A 217 12.45 -52.67 -72.77
CA ALA A 217 12.56 -53.10 -74.17
C ALA A 217 12.84 -54.60 -74.37
N VAL A 218 12.73 -55.45 -73.33
CA VAL A 218 12.76 -56.91 -73.50
C VAL A 218 11.73 -57.56 -72.59
N ARG A 219 10.51 -57.73 -73.12
CA ARG A 219 9.70 -58.95 -73.00
C ARG A 219 8.62 -58.93 -74.06
#